data_AF-A0A1Y1N6I3-F1
#
_entry.id   AF-A0A1Y1N6I3-F1
#
_cell.length_a   1.000
_cell.length_b   1.000
_cell.length_c   1.000
_cell.angle_alpha   90.00
_cell.angle_beta   90.00
_cell.angle_gamma   90.00
#
_symmetry.space_group_name_H-M   'P 1'
#
loop_
_entity.id
_entity.type
_entity.pdbx_description
1 polymer ?
#
loop_
_entity_poly.entity_id
_entity_poly.type
_entity_poly.pdbx_seq_one_letter_code
_entity_poly.pdbx_strand_id
1 'polypeptide(L)'
;MLLKDFYNNVILNEELAAAYLQERQLLDAAEDAEPCHRCGSEMQQKRRRDRNGEYRPIFRCPRKGCQTSHSVRKGNQFFHYTDVNNRLHCNLSLCEILELVFLFVMEIPTNSTVTLTGKSSATVTDWFNMCREVCGSIIRTRRRMTGDDDNPIQIDEARFAGRRKYNRGRMLAGDGAPVSEDSDVEIQNNRNHGRRIDGP
;
A
#
# COMPACT_ATOMS: atom_id res chain seq x y z
N MET A 1 17.88 4.02 -0.99
CA MET A 1 18.42 3.64 0.33
C MET A 1 18.97 2.24 0.21
N LEU A 2 20.17 1.93 0.73
CA LEU A 2 20.67 0.56 0.70
C LEU A 2 19.99 -0.27 1.80
N LEU A 3 19.86 -1.58 1.59
CA LEU A 3 19.26 -2.51 2.56
C LEU A 3 19.93 -2.39 3.94
N LYS A 4 21.27 -2.32 3.95
CA LYS A 4 22.07 -2.17 5.17
C LYS A 4 21.75 -0.87 5.92
N ASP A 5 21.47 0.22 5.22
CA ASP A 5 21.16 1.51 5.84
C ASP A 5 19.75 1.49 6.45
N PHE A 6 18.80 0.84 5.77
CA PHE A 6 17.44 0.67 6.28
C PHE A 6 17.44 -0.10 7.62
N TYR A 7 18.07 -1.28 7.66
CA TYR A 7 18.10 -2.10 8.88
C TYR A 7 18.92 -1.47 10.02
N ASN A 8 20.03 -0.78 9.73
CA ASN A 8 20.89 -0.23 10.78
C ASN A 8 20.50 1.18 11.26
N ASN A 9 19.89 2.00 10.40
CA ASN A 9 19.63 3.41 10.70
C ASN A 9 18.13 3.76 10.82
N VAL A 10 17.24 2.96 10.21
CA VAL A 10 15.79 3.23 10.21
C VAL A 10 15.05 2.31 11.18
N ILE A 11 15.16 0.99 11.02
CA ILE A 11 14.35 0.01 11.79
C ILE A 11 15.12 -0.74 12.90
N LEU A 12 16.29 -0.24 13.29
CA LEU A 12 17.11 -0.85 14.35
C LEU A 12 16.41 -0.89 15.72
N ASN A 13 15.50 0.06 16.01
CA ASN A 13 14.65 0.09 17.20
C ASN A 13 13.47 1.06 17.04
N GLU A 14 12.44 0.95 17.89
CA GLU A 14 11.22 1.78 17.84
C GLU A 14 11.46 3.30 17.87
N GLU A 15 12.57 3.77 18.47
CA GLU A 15 12.86 5.20 18.58
C GLU A 15 13.45 5.77 17.29
N LEU A 16 14.34 5.04 16.63
CA LEU A 16 14.84 5.40 15.29
C LEU A 16 13.72 5.33 14.24
N ALA A 17 12.86 4.30 14.32
CA ALA A 17 11.71 4.17 13.44
C ALA A 17 10.72 5.34 13.60
N ALA A 18 10.45 5.75 14.85
CA ALA A 18 9.62 6.93 15.11
C ALA A 18 10.28 8.23 14.64
N ALA A 19 11.57 8.45 14.95
CA ALA A 19 12.29 9.66 14.53
C ALA A 19 12.35 9.79 13.00
N TYR A 20 12.59 8.69 12.28
CA TYR A 20 12.56 8.65 10.82
C TYR A 20 11.19 9.03 10.23
N LEU A 21 10.10 8.62 10.88
CA LEU A 21 8.74 8.98 10.48
C LEU A 21 8.42 10.45 10.82
N GLN A 22 8.87 10.94 11.97
CA GLN A 22 8.69 12.32 12.41
C GLN A 22 9.44 13.32 11.51
N GLU A 23 10.70 13.04 11.16
CA GLU A 23 11.49 13.81 10.17
C GLU A 23 10.77 13.95 8.81
N ARG A 24 9.93 12.97 8.46
CA ARG A 24 9.17 12.93 7.19
C ARG A 24 7.72 13.38 7.32
N GLN A 25 7.32 13.93 8.47
CA GLN A 25 5.95 14.39 8.74
C GLN A 25 4.90 13.26 8.56
N LEU A 26 5.31 12.01 8.82
CA LEU A 26 4.45 10.82 8.76
C LEU A 26 3.94 10.39 10.14
N LEU A 27 4.52 10.95 11.21
CA LEU A 27 4.06 10.94 12.59
C LEU A 27 4.29 12.33 13.18
N ASP A 28 3.42 12.78 14.08
CA ASP A 28 3.53 14.08 14.74
C ASP A 28 4.83 14.16 15.56
N ALA A 29 5.52 15.31 15.51
CA ALA A 29 6.60 15.60 16.46
C ALA A 29 6.01 16.10 17.81
N ALA A 30 6.86 16.32 18.82
CA ALA A 30 6.41 16.82 20.12
C ALA A 30 5.79 18.23 20.06
N GLU A 31 6.15 19.01 19.03
CA GLU A 31 5.62 20.35 18.74
C GLU A 31 4.28 20.32 17.99
N ASP A 32 4.03 19.29 17.17
CA ASP A 32 2.75 19.11 16.45
C ASP A 32 1.69 18.36 17.28
N ALA A 33 2.10 17.67 18.34
CA ALA A 33 1.24 16.78 19.11
C ALA A 33 0.07 17.52 19.81
N GLU A 34 -1.15 16.99 19.66
CA GLU A 34 -2.36 17.52 20.30
C GLU A 34 -2.14 17.81 21.81
N PRO A 35 -2.49 19.02 22.31
CA PRO A 35 -2.42 19.34 23.72
C PRO A 35 -3.19 18.35 24.60
N CYS A 36 -2.76 18.22 25.85
CA CYS A 36 -3.34 17.24 26.77
C CYS A 36 -4.84 17.49 27.01
N HIS A 37 -5.70 16.62 26.46
CA HIS A 37 -7.18 16.67 26.56
C HIS A 37 -7.73 16.88 27.99
N ARG A 38 -6.94 16.57 29.02
CA ARG A 38 -7.34 16.67 30.43
C ARG A 38 -6.94 17.98 31.11
N CYS A 39 -6.02 18.78 30.55
CA CYS A 39 -5.51 19.98 31.21
C CYS A 39 -4.91 21.08 30.29
N GLY A 40 -4.99 20.93 28.97
CA GLY A 40 -4.54 21.91 27.97
C GLY A 40 -3.02 22.05 27.80
N SER A 41 -2.19 21.43 28.64
CA SER A 41 -0.73 21.53 28.53
C SER A 41 -0.17 20.79 27.31
N GLU A 42 0.78 21.42 26.63
CA GLU A 42 1.62 20.81 25.60
C GLU A 42 2.23 19.48 26.07
N MET A 43 2.38 18.54 25.14
CA MET A 43 2.77 17.17 25.46
C MET A 43 4.24 16.94 25.14
N GLN A 44 4.97 16.27 26.04
CA GLN A 44 6.40 15.99 25.85
C GLN A 44 6.61 14.56 25.38
N GLN A 45 7.42 14.36 24.34
CA GLN A 45 7.89 13.03 23.95
C GLN A 45 8.81 12.45 25.02
N LYS A 46 8.46 11.27 25.53
CA LYS A 46 9.23 10.52 26.53
C LYS A 46 9.26 9.04 26.16
N ARG A 47 10.19 8.31 26.78
CA ARG A 47 10.36 6.88 26.57
C ARG A 47 9.53 6.10 27.62
N ARG A 48 8.91 5.00 27.21
CA ARG A 48 8.21 4.06 28.09
C ARG A 48 8.66 2.63 27.74
N ARG A 49 8.99 1.82 28.75
CA ARG A 49 9.21 0.38 28.53
C ARG A 49 7.88 -0.32 28.27
N ASP A 50 7.86 -1.21 27.30
CA ASP A 50 6.78 -2.16 27.09
C ASP A 50 6.94 -3.42 27.97
N ARG A 51 6.11 -4.45 27.73
CA ARG A 51 6.14 -5.70 28.48
C ARG A 51 7.39 -6.55 28.23
N ASN A 52 8.04 -6.35 27.08
CA ASN A 52 9.25 -7.08 26.67
C ASN A 52 10.52 -6.36 27.12
N GLY A 53 10.38 -5.15 27.69
CA GLY A 53 11.47 -4.32 28.19
C GLY A 53 12.01 -3.32 27.16
N GLU A 54 11.50 -3.33 25.92
CA GLU A 54 11.90 -2.39 24.87
C GLU A 54 11.34 -1.00 25.16
N TYR A 55 12.12 0.05 24.89
CA TYR A 55 11.65 1.42 25.00
C TYR A 55 10.88 1.83 23.75
N ARG A 56 9.70 2.42 23.96
CA ARG A 56 8.89 3.03 22.91
C ARG A 56 8.66 4.51 23.20
N PRO A 57 8.66 5.38 22.17
CA PRO A 57 8.30 6.77 22.34
C PRO A 57 6.80 6.91 22.61
N ILE A 58 6.46 7.79 23.54
CA ILE A 58 5.09 8.18 23.92
C ILE A 58 5.03 9.68 24.14
N PHE A 59 3.87 10.29 23.91
CA PHE A 59 3.59 11.64 24.40
C PHE A 59 3.08 11.56 25.84
N ARG A 60 3.67 12.33 26.75
CA ARG A 60 3.30 12.39 28.18
C ARG A 60 3.15 13.83 28.64
N CYS A 61 2.08 14.09 29.38
CA CYS A 61 1.80 15.42 29.91
C CYS A 61 2.81 15.75 31.02
N PRO A 62 3.50 16.92 30.97
CA PRO A 62 4.48 17.31 31.98
C PRO A 62 3.84 17.79 33.29
N ARG A 63 2.54 18.16 33.28
CA ARG A 63 1.84 18.70 34.45
C ARG A 63 1.74 17.65 35.55
N LYS A 64 2.35 17.96 36.71
CA LYS A 64 2.25 17.14 37.94
C LYS A 64 0.78 16.85 38.26
N GLY A 65 0.49 15.59 38.58
CA GLY A 65 -0.87 15.10 38.88
C GLY A 65 -1.71 14.70 37.65
N CYS A 66 -1.43 15.21 36.44
CA CYS A 66 -2.26 14.88 35.27
C CYS A 66 -2.07 13.42 34.78
N GLN A 67 -0.82 12.93 34.82
CA GLN A 67 -0.38 11.57 34.44
C GLN A 67 -0.86 11.03 33.08
N THR A 68 -1.41 11.91 32.22
CA THR A 68 -1.95 11.53 30.92
C THR A 68 -0.82 11.26 29.93
N SER A 69 -0.95 10.17 29.16
CA SER A 69 -0.04 9.83 28.08
C SER A 69 -0.76 9.08 26.96
N HIS A 70 -0.20 9.12 25.76
CA HIS A 70 -0.68 8.37 24.60
C HIS A 70 0.51 7.94 23.70
N SER A 71 0.28 6.99 22.80
CA SER A 71 1.28 6.55 21.81
C SER A 71 1.54 7.66 20.79
N VAL A 72 2.78 7.83 20.32
CA VAL A 72 3.10 8.77 19.22
C VAL A 72 2.37 8.47 17.91
N ARG A 73 1.74 7.29 17.80
CA ARG A 73 0.90 6.93 16.65
C ARG A 73 -0.54 7.49 16.74
N LYS A 74 -1.02 7.89 17.93
CA LYS A 74 -2.43 8.23 18.16
C LYS A 74 -2.92 9.32 17.19
N GLY A 75 -4.03 9.06 16.49
CA GLY A 75 -4.62 10.00 15.52
C GLY A 75 -4.15 9.77 14.08
N ASN A 76 -3.02 9.07 13.88
CA ASN A 76 -2.52 8.76 12.55
C ASN A 76 -3.38 7.70 11.83
N GLN A 77 -3.79 7.98 10.59
CA GLN A 77 -4.68 7.10 9.84
C GLN A 77 -4.04 5.80 9.34
N PHE A 78 -2.71 5.70 9.33
CA PHE A 78 -1.97 4.55 8.79
C PHE A 78 -1.25 3.74 9.88
N PHE A 79 -0.63 4.39 10.86
CA PHE A 79 0.14 3.72 11.92
C PHE A 79 -0.66 3.41 13.18
N HIS A 80 -1.92 3.83 13.29
CA HIS A 80 -2.76 3.68 14.49
C HIS A 80 -4.15 3.13 14.19
N TYR A 81 -4.28 1.83 14.46
CA TYR A 81 -5.49 1.05 14.27
C TYR A 81 -6.26 0.96 15.56
N THR A 82 -7.54 1.31 15.53
CA THR A 82 -8.43 1.05 16.66
C THR A 82 -9.35 -0.13 16.38
N ASP A 83 -9.60 -0.94 17.41
CA ASP A 83 -10.76 -1.82 17.43
C ASP A 83 -12.07 -0.99 17.47
N VAL A 84 -13.21 -1.68 17.40
CA VAL A 84 -14.54 -1.08 17.56
C VAL A 84 -14.76 -0.36 18.90
N ASN A 85 -13.84 -0.51 19.87
CA ASN A 85 -13.85 0.13 21.18
C ASN A 85 -12.85 1.29 21.30
N ASN A 86 -12.30 1.79 20.18
CA ASN A 86 -11.28 2.83 20.13
C ASN A 86 -9.94 2.49 20.81
N ARG A 87 -9.60 1.20 20.94
CA ARG A 87 -8.33 0.73 21.53
C ARG A 87 -7.33 0.34 20.45
N LEU A 88 -6.06 0.68 20.64
CA LEU A 88 -4.98 0.29 19.71
C LEU A 88 -4.97 -1.24 19.52
N HIS A 89 -5.28 -1.70 18.31
CA HIS A 89 -5.39 -3.11 17.94
C HIS A 89 -4.32 -3.54 16.91
N CYS A 90 -3.23 -2.77 16.81
CA CYS A 90 -2.06 -3.16 16.05
C CYS A 90 -0.99 -3.70 17.00
N ASN A 91 -0.73 -5.01 16.94
CA ASN A 91 0.29 -5.67 17.74
C ASN A 91 1.70 -5.53 17.16
N LEU A 92 1.88 -4.86 16.01
CA LEU A 92 3.18 -4.66 15.38
C LEU A 92 3.90 -3.39 15.87
N SER A 93 5.22 -3.49 15.98
CA SER A 93 6.13 -2.36 16.15
C SER A 93 6.19 -1.48 14.88
N LEU A 94 6.62 -0.22 14.99
CA LEU A 94 6.92 0.63 13.83
C LEU A 94 8.02 0.00 12.98
N CYS A 95 9.04 -0.64 13.59
CA CYS A 95 10.07 -1.37 12.85
C CYS A 95 9.46 -2.49 11.98
N GLU A 96 8.58 -3.32 12.57
CA GLU A 96 7.90 -4.41 11.86
C GLU A 96 6.97 -3.90 10.75
N ILE A 97 6.30 -2.76 10.97
CA ILE A 97 5.45 -2.12 9.98
C ILE A 97 6.31 -1.58 8.82
N LEU A 98 7.37 -0.84 9.13
CA LEU A 98 8.28 -0.27 8.13
C LEU A 98 8.97 -1.36 7.32
N GLU A 99 9.32 -2.50 7.94
CA GLU A 99 9.85 -3.66 7.22
C GLU A 99 8.84 -4.23 6.21
N LEU A 100 7.56 -4.39 6.59
CA LEU A 100 6.52 -4.83 5.67
C LEU A 100 6.29 -3.83 4.53
N VAL A 101 6.28 -2.52 4.82
CA VAL A 101 6.19 -1.46 3.79
C VAL A 101 7.40 -1.49 2.86
N PHE A 102 8.60 -1.69 3.38
CA PHE A 102 9.82 -1.81 2.58
C PHE A 102 9.77 -3.03 1.65
N LEU A 103 9.38 -4.20 2.16
CA LEU A 103 9.24 -5.42 1.36
C LEU A 103 8.14 -5.30 0.30
N PHE A 104 7.05 -4.59 0.59
CA PHE A 104 6.03 -4.23 -0.41
C PHE A 104 6.60 -3.35 -1.54
N VAL A 105 7.35 -2.29 -1.19
CA VAL A 105 7.96 -1.37 -2.17
C VAL A 105 9.05 -2.05 -3.00
N MET A 106 9.74 -3.05 -2.43
CA MET A 106 10.70 -3.90 -3.14
C MET A 106 10.03 -5.03 -3.95
N GLU A 107 8.70 -5.01 -4.10
CA GLU A 107 7.89 -5.99 -4.86
C GLU A 107 8.07 -7.45 -4.43
N ILE A 108 8.48 -7.70 -3.18
CA ILE A 108 8.73 -9.04 -2.66
C ILE A 108 7.39 -9.80 -2.54
N PRO A 109 7.26 -11.03 -3.10
CA PRO A 109 6.03 -11.80 -3.00
C PRO A 109 5.57 -12.04 -1.56
N THR A 110 4.26 -12.14 -1.35
CA THR A 110 3.66 -12.36 -0.02
C THR A 110 4.20 -13.61 0.67
N ASN A 111 4.33 -14.73 -0.07
CA ASN A 111 4.89 -15.98 0.45
C ASN A 111 6.34 -15.80 0.93
N SER A 112 7.18 -15.10 0.14
CA SER A 112 8.56 -14.79 0.51
C SER A 112 8.61 -13.87 1.74
N THR A 113 7.73 -12.87 1.81
CA THR A 113 7.61 -11.96 2.95
C THR A 113 7.19 -12.68 4.24
N VAL A 114 6.28 -13.65 4.15
CA VAL A 114 5.91 -14.55 5.27
C VAL A 114 7.14 -15.33 5.75
N THR A 115 7.92 -15.92 4.84
CA THR A 115 9.14 -16.66 5.18
C THR A 115 10.22 -15.76 5.80
N LEU A 116 10.43 -14.55 5.28
CA LEU A 116 11.45 -13.62 5.75
C LEU A 116 11.12 -13.01 7.12
N THR A 117 9.86 -12.64 7.36
CA THR A 117 9.45 -11.90 8.57
C THR A 117 8.87 -12.80 9.68
N GLY A 118 8.58 -14.07 9.37
CA GLY A 118 7.90 -15.00 10.29
C GLY A 118 6.45 -14.65 10.61
N LYS A 119 5.88 -13.61 9.98
CA LYS A 119 4.52 -13.13 10.25
C LYS A 119 3.47 -13.97 9.55
N SER A 120 2.25 -13.98 10.08
CA SER A 120 1.16 -14.75 9.48
C SER A 120 0.81 -14.25 8.07
N SER A 121 0.38 -15.15 7.19
CA SER A 121 -0.03 -14.80 5.82
C SER A 121 -1.17 -13.77 5.78
N ALA A 122 -2.10 -13.84 6.75
CA ALA A 122 -3.13 -12.81 6.92
C ALA A 122 -2.51 -11.44 7.20
N THR A 123 -1.63 -11.34 8.20
CA THR A 123 -0.93 -10.09 8.55
C THR A 123 -0.17 -9.50 7.36
N VAL A 124 0.59 -10.30 6.62
CA VAL A 124 1.34 -9.83 5.44
C VAL A 124 0.38 -9.34 4.34
N THR A 125 -0.71 -10.07 4.11
CA THR A 125 -1.73 -9.71 3.10
C THR A 125 -2.44 -8.41 3.45
N ASP A 126 -2.85 -8.24 4.70
CA ASP A 126 -3.52 -7.03 5.19
C ASP A 126 -2.63 -5.80 5.02
N TRP A 127 -1.36 -5.87 5.45
CA TRP A 127 -0.41 -4.77 5.31
C TRP A 127 -0.10 -4.44 3.84
N PHE A 128 0.02 -5.45 2.98
CA PHE A 128 0.21 -5.23 1.55
C PHE A 128 -1.04 -4.59 0.91
N ASN A 129 -2.24 -4.99 1.31
CA ASN A 129 -3.49 -4.37 0.84
C ASN A 129 -3.56 -2.90 1.27
N MET A 130 -3.17 -2.57 2.49
CA MET A 130 -3.12 -1.18 2.95
C MET A 130 -2.10 -0.32 2.20
N CYS A 131 -0.94 -0.88 1.85
CA CYS A 131 0.00 -0.19 0.97
C CYS A 131 -0.63 0.06 -0.41
N ARG A 132 -1.37 -0.92 -0.97
CA ARG A 132 -2.14 -0.74 -2.22
C ARG A 132 -3.25 0.29 -2.09
N GLU A 133 -3.90 0.43 -0.93
CA GLU A 133 -4.92 1.47 -0.70
C GLU A 133 -4.32 2.88 -0.75
N VAL A 134 -3.11 3.07 -0.21
CA VAL A 134 -2.34 4.32 -0.32
C VAL A 134 -1.92 4.58 -1.77
N CYS A 135 -1.38 3.59 -2.48
CA CYS A 135 -1.10 3.73 -3.92
C CYS A 135 -2.38 4.07 -4.71
N GLY A 136 -3.50 3.44 -4.37
CA GLY A 136 -4.81 3.66 -4.96
C GLY A 136 -5.38 5.04 -4.67
N SER A 137 -5.16 5.62 -3.49
CA SER A 137 -5.60 6.99 -3.18
C SER A 137 -4.84 8.01 -4.03
N ILE A 138 -3.52 7.84 -4.18
CA ILE A 138 -2.66 8.65 -5.05
C ILE A 138 -3.09 8.53 -6.53
N ILE A 139 -3.45 7.33 -7.00
CA ILE A 139 -3.95 7.15 -8.38
C ILE A 139 -5.33 7.81 -8.55
N ARG A 140 -6.21 7.74 -7.54
CA ARG A 140 -7.55 8.37 -7.57
C ARG A 140 -7.51 9.91 -7.58
N THR A 141 -6.47 10.53 -7.03
CA THR A 141 -6.31 12.01 -7.05
C THR A 141 -5.64 12.54 -8.31
N ARG A 142 -4.98 11.68 -9.10
CA ARG A 142 -4.50 12.07 -10.45
C ARG A 142 -5.69 12.39 -11.34
N ARG A 143 -5.51 13.35 -12.27
CA ARG A 143 -6.51 13.63 -13.30
C ARG A 143 -6.81 12.34 -14.06
N ARG A 144 -8.09 11.98 -14.17
CA ARG A 144 -8.51 10.87 -15.03
C ARG A 144 -8.11 11.20 -16.46
N MET A 145 -7.53 10.22 -17.15
CA MET A 145 -7.47 10.24 -18.60
C MET A 145 -8.91 10.12 -19.08
N THR A 146 -9.47 11.23 -19.51
CA THR A 146 -10.82 11.35 -20.05
C THR A 146 -10.62 11.76 -21.49
N GLY A 147 -10.93 10.86 -22.42
CA GLY A 147 -11.06 11.22 -23.83
C GLY A 147 -12.50 11.61 -24.11
N ASP A 148 -12.65 12.58 -25.00
CA ASP A 148 -13.89 12.93 -25.68
C ASP A 148 -13.70 12.69 -27.19
N ASP A 149 -14.73 12.97 -27.99
CA ASP A 149 -14.70 12.72 -29.44
C ASP A 149 -13.71 13.66 -30.18
N ASP A 150 -13.44 14.86 -29.63
CA ASP A 150 -12.51 15.84 -30.19
C ASP A 150 -11.05 15.60 -29.78
N ASN A 151 -10.83 14.96 -28.62
CA ASN A 151 -9.52 14.62 -28.07
C ASN A 151 -9.51 13.20 -27.48
N PRO A 152 -9.47 12.15 -28.33
CA PRO A 152 -9.52 10.76 -27.89
C PRO A 152 -8.24 10.35 -27.15
N ILE A 153 -8.40 9.65 -26.03
CA ILE A 153 -7.26 9.06 -25.30
C ILE A 153 -6.78 7.78 -25.99
N GLN A 154 -5.52 7.76 -26.42
CA GLN A 154 -4.88 6.54 -26.90
C GLN A 154 -4.50 5.66 -25.71
N ILE A 155 -5.05 4.44 -25.67
CA ILE A 155 -4.66 3.40 -24.72
C ILE A 155 -3.72 2.45 -25.45
N ASP A 156 -2.42 2.61 -25.23
CA ASP A 156 -1.43 1.67 -25.75
C ASP A 156 -1.41 0.37 -24.91
N GLU A 157 -0.92 -0.72 -25.49
CA GLU A 157 -0.73 -2.06 -24.88
C GLU A 157 -1.97 -2.76 -24.26
N ALA A 158 -3.19 -2.20 -24.38
CA ALA A 158 -4.39 -2.83 -23.85
C ALA A 158 -4.88 -4.01 -24.72
N ARG A 159 -4.45 -5.23 -24.39
CA ARG A 159 -4.97 -6.48 -24.99
C ARG A 159 -6.40 -6.77 -24.51
N PHE A 160 -7.39 -6.14 -25.15
CA PHE A 160 -8.82 -6.44 -24.95
C PHE A 160 -9.26 -7.82 -25.48
N ALA A 161 -8.35 -8.61 -26.06
CA ALA A 161 -8.56 -9.99 -26.46
C ALA A 161 -8.52 -10.93 -25.22
N GLY A 162 -9.62 -10.94 -24.45
CA GLY A 162 -9.84 -11.79 -23.28
C GLY A 162 -10.98 -12.80 -23.45
N ARG A 163 -10.92 -13.91 -22.72
CA ARG A 163 -11.90 -15.02 -22.79
C ARG A 163 -13.29 -14.55 -22.34
N ARG A 164 -14.25 -14.44 -23.27
CA ARG A 164 -15.61 -13.94 -23.00
C ARG A 164 -16.44 -14.94 -22.20
N LYS A 165 -17.29 -14.45 -21.29
CA LYS A 165 -18.20 -15.29 -20.48
C LYS A 165 -19.09 -16.15 -21.40
N TYR A 166 -19.09 -17.46 -21.14
CA TYR A 166 -19.76 -18.50 -21.94
C TYR A 166 -19.34 -18.62 -23.41
N ASN A 167 -18.18 -18.06 -23.81
CA ASN A 167 -17.73 -18.02 -25.20
C ASN A 167 -18.86 -17.60 -26.17
N ARG A 168 -19.75 -16.67 -25.79
CA ARG A 168 -20.93 -16.35 -26.61
C ARG A 168 -20.50 -15.86 -28.00
N GLY A 169 -20.99 -16.56 -29.01
CA GLY A 169 -20.09 -17.38 -29.82
C GLY A 169 -19.96 -16.95 -31.26
N ARG A 170 -18.75 -16.50 -31.59
CA ARG A 170 -18.36 -15.72 -32.77
C ARG A 170 -16.80 -15.53 -32.55
N MET A 171 -15.83 -15.71 -33.48
CA MET A 171 -14.36 -15.35 -33.29
C MET A 171 -13.95 -14.04 -34.02
N LEU A 172 -13.24 -13.08 -33.40
CA LEU A 172 -12.96 -11.79 -34.07
C LEU A 172 -11.64 -11.79 -34.85
N ALA A 173 -11.58 -10.98 -35.92
CA ALA A 173 -10.35 -10.75 -36.68
C ALA A 173 -9.24 -10.05 -35.84
N GLY A 174 -9.60 -9.29 -34.80
CA GLY A 174 -8.65 -8.75 -33.82
C GLY A 174 -8.08 -9.78 -32.83
N ASP A 175 -8.49 -11.05 -32.94
CA ASP A 175 -7.80 -12.18 -32.31
C ASP A 175 -6.65 -12.72 -33.21
N GLY A 176 -6.44 -12.15 -34.40
CA GLY A 176 -5.35 -12.43 -35.34
C GLY A 176 -4.30 -11.30 -35.43
N ALA A 177 -3.09 -11.63 -35.88
CA ALA A 177 -1.98 -10.67 -36.02
C ALA A 177 -2.19 -9.68 -37.18
N PRO A 178 -1.62 -8.47 -37.11
CA PRO A 178 -1.58 -7.56 -38.27
C PRO A 178 -0.83 -8.22 -39.42
N VAL A 179 -1.37 -8.10 -40.64
CA VAL A 179 -0.74 -8.62 -41.86
C VAL A 179 0.32 -7.61 -42.32
N SER A 180 1.57 -8.05 -42.41
CA SER A 180 2.65 -7.29 -43.04
C SER A 180 2.47 -7.31 -44.56
N GLU A 181 2.58 -6.15 -45.22
CA GLU A 181 2.31 -6.00 -46.66
C GLU A 181 3.36 -6.64 -47.59
N ASP A 182 4.45 -7.20 -47.04
CA ASP A 182 5.63 -7.70 -47.78
C ASP A 182 5.63 -9.21 -48.14
N SER A 183 4.48 -9.91 -48.18
CA SER A 183 4.48 -11.29 -48.71
C SER A 183 3.16 -11.76 -49.37
N ASP A 184 3.22 -11.90 -50.69
CA ASP A 184 2.20 -12.52 -51.54
C ASP A 184 2.12 -14.05 -51.30
N VAL A 185 1.36 -14.48 -50.28
CA VAL A 185 1.12 -15.91 -50.03
C VAL A 185 -0.36 -16.21 -49.78
N GLU A 186 -0.98 -16.97 -50.69
CA GLU A 186 -2.37 -17.41 -50.55
C GLU A 186 -2.54 -18.43 -49.40
N ILE A 187 -3.08 -17.97 -48.27
CA ILE A 187 -3.35 -18.85 -47.11
C ILE A 187 -4.70 -19.57 -47.30
N GLN A 188 -4.66 -20.78 -47.88
CA GLN A 188 -5.83 -21.67 -47.95
C GLN A 188 -6.19 -22.24 -46.57
N ASN A 189 -7.33 -21.79 -46.01
CA ASN A 189 -7.74 -22.11 -44.64
C ASN A 189 -8.64 -23.36 -44.54
N ASN A 190 -8.04 -24.52 -44.23
CA ASN A 190 -8.75 -25.80 -44.09
C ASN A 190 -9.18 -26.14 -42.64
N ARG A 191 -10.10 -25.33 -42.09
CA ARG A 191 -10.93 -25.61 -40.88
C ARG A 191 -10.17 -25.52 -39.54
N ASN A 192 -10.77 -25.45 -38.34
CA ASN A 192 -12.11 -25.88 -37.89
C ASN A 192 -12.71 -24.99 -36.76
N HIS A 193 -12.61 -23.66 -36.88
CA HIS A 193 -13.17 -22.70 -35.92
C HIS A 193 -14.00 -21.62 -36.64
N GLY A 194 -15.14 -21.22 -36.06
CA GLY A 194 -16.27 -20.66 -36.83
C GLY A 194 -16.16 -19.21 -37.33
N ARG A 195 -16.54 -19.02 -38.60
CA ARG A 195 -16.92 -17.73 -39.22
C ARG A 195 -18.06 -17.08 -38.43
N ARG A 196 -17.96 -15.77 -38.15
CA ARG A 196 -18.99 -14.99 -37.43
C ARG A 196 -20.19 -14.69 -38.36
N ILE A 197 -21.41 -14.85 -37.85
CA ILE A 197 -22.70 -14.61 -38.54
C ILE A 197 -23.03 -13.10 -38.58
N ASP A 198 -23.60 -12.60 -39.67
CA ASP A 198 -24.11 -11.22 -39.77
C ASP A 198 -25.59 -11.13 -39.37
N GLY A 199 -25.95 -10.03 -38.70
CA GLY A 199 -27.32 -9.66 -38.32
C GLY A 199 -27.70 -8.33 -38.97
N PRO A 200 -28.99 -7.95 -38.94
CA PRO A 200 -29.62 -7.00 -39.87
C PRO A 200 -28.98 -5.61 -39.90
#